data_AF-A0A834ZPU1-F1
#
_entry.id   AF-A0A834ZPU1-F1
#
_cell.length_a   1.000
_cell.length_b   1.000
_cell.length_c   1.000
_cell.angle_alpha   90.00
_cell.angle_beta   90.00
_cell.angle_gamma   90.00
#
_symmetry.space_group_name_H-M   'P 1'
#
loop_
_entity.id
_entity.type
_entity.pdbx_description
1 polymer ?
#
loop_
_entity_poly.entity_id
_entity_poly.type
_entity_poly.pdbx_seq_one_letter_code
_entity_poly.pdbx_strand_id
1 'polypeptide(L)'
;MERLIAETSDEGEENCVIHLPDIPGGAKTFELVAKFCYGVKLELTASNVVYLRCAAEHLEMTEEYGEGNLISQTEVFLNQVVLRSWKDSLKALQTCEDVLPQAEDLHIIRRCIESLAVKACTDPNLFGWPMMEHGGPMQSPGGSVLWNGISTGARPRNSSLDWWYEDVSTLSLPLYKRLISVMESRGIKQETVVGSLTFYAKRYLPGLNRRQSVSKSSSRLAPVASGTPPSEEDQKLLVEEIDRLLPMQKGAASTKLLFGLLRIAMILRASQSCISNLERRIGMQLDQATLEDLLMPNFSYSMETLYNVECVHRILEHFLAMDQATGGASPCSIDDGQLMGSPCLTPITMVAKLIDGYLAEVAPDVNLKLPKFQSLAAAVPDFARPLDDGLYRAIDIYLKSHPWLTDSEREQLCRLMDCQKLSLEACTHAAQNERLPLRVVVQVLFFEQLQLRTSIAGCFLVSDNLDGSRQLRSGFVGSTEGGWATAVRENQVLKVGMDNMRMRVSELEKECSTMRQEIEKLGGRGKVASTWGSVSKKFGFKIKSQMCSAQEGSVSNQNNGSGKIEKVKERPVKHKKSL
;
A
#
# COMPACT_ATOMS: atom_id res chain seq x y z
N MET A 1 -58.01 12.48 16.45
CA MET A 1 -59.03 11.41 16.59
C MET A 1 -60.43 11.97 16.73
N GLU A 2 -60.71 12.88 17.67
CA GLU A 2 -62.05 13.50 17.80
C GLU A 2 -62.53 14.18 16.52
N ARG A 3 -61.64 14.85 15.77
CA ARG A 3 -61.96 15.40 14.44
C ARG A 3 -62.42 14.31 13.45
N LEU A 4 -61.69 13.20 13.36
CA LEU A 4 -62.01 12.07 12.46
C LEU A 4 -63.29 11.35 12.89
N ILE A 5 -63.59 11.32 14.20
CA ILE A 5 -64.87 10.80 14.73
C ILE A 5 -66.01 11.73 14.31
N ALA A 6 -65.84 13.05 14.45
CA ALA A 6 -66.85 14.02 14.07
C ALA A 6 -67.16 13.96 12.56
N GLU A 7 -66.12 13.89 11.72
CA GLU A 7 -66.25 13.79 10.27
C GLU A 7 -66.98 12.51 9.82
N THR A 8 -66.77 11.37 10.49
CA THR A 8 -67.45 10.10 10.15
C THR A 8 -68.85 9.98 10.76
N SER A 9 -69.13 10.67 11.87
CA SER A 9 -70.45 10.65 12.52
C SER A 9 -71.55 11.41 11.76
N ASP A 10 -71.18 12.36 10.89
CA ASP A 10 -72.12 13.07 10.02
C ASP A 10 -72.68 12.19 8.87
N GLU A 11 -72.10 11.01 8.62
CA GLU A 11 -72.52 10.09 7.55
C GLU A 11 -73.60 9.07 7.97
N GLY A 12 -74.05 9.08 9.24
CA GLY A 12 -75.26 8.37 9.67
C GLY A 12 -75.14 6.85 9.86
N GLU A 13 -73.93 6.29 9.91
CA GLU A 13 -73.72 4.85 10.18
C GLU A 13 -73.68 4.53 11.69
N GLU A 14 -74.42 3.48 12.11
CA GLU A 14 -74.49 3.03 13.52
C GLU A 14 -73.16 2.44 14.06
N ASN A 15 -72.15 2.22 13.20
CA ASN A 15 -70.82 1.74 13.56
C ASN A 15 -69.74 2.70 13.01
N CYS A 16 -69.17 3.55 13.87
CA CYS A 16 -68.05 4.41 13.51
C CYS A 16 -66.77 3.58 13.33
N VAL A 17 -66.39 3.30 12.09
CA VAL A 17 -65.11 2.65 11.75
C VAL A 17 -64.14 3.69 11.23
N ILE A 18 -63.08 3.96 11.98
CA ILE A 18 -62.04 4.92 11.59
C ILE A 18 -60.87 4.16 10.97
N HIS A 19 -60.65 4.40 9.69
CA HIS A 19 -59.45 3.92 9.01
C HIS A 19 -58.31 4.92 9.20
N LEU A 20 -57.21 4.47 9.78
CA LEU A 20 -55.97 5.21 9.89
C LEU A 20 -54.90 4.57 8.99
N PRO A 21 -54.94 4.83 7.66
CA PRO A 21 -53.92 4.33 6.76
C PRO A 21 -52.56 4.98 7.07
N ASP A 22 -51.48 4.24 6.84
CA ASP A 22 -50.10 4.76 6.78
C ASP A 22 -49.57 5.46 8.05
N ILE A 23 -49.99 5.03 9.24
CA ILE A 23 -49.41 5.55 10.49
C ILE A 23 -47.88 5.33 10.50
N PRO A 24 -47.07 6.38 10.72
CA PRO A 24 -45.62 6.26 10.81
C PRO A 24 -45.18 5.26 11.89
N GLY A 25 -44.36 4.27 11.49
CA GLY A 25 -43.93 3.16 12.37
C GLY A 25 -45.00 2.08 12.63
N GLY A 26 -46.16 2.19 11.99
CA GLY A 26 -47.20 1.16 11.95
C GLY A 26 -47.92 0.92 13.29
N ALA A 27 -48.54 -0.26 13.39
CA ALA A 27 -49.43 -0.62 14.49
C ALA A 27 -48.76 -0.54 15.88
N LYS A 28 -47.46 -0.88 15.97
CA LYS A 28 -46.72 -0.82 17.24
C LYS A 28 -46.57 0.62 17.75
N THR A 29 -46.30 1.57 16.86
CA THR A 29 -46.24 2.98 17.23
C THR A 29 -47.62 3.50 17.62
N PHE A 30 -48.66 3.12 16.88
CA PHE A 30 -50.02 3.49 17.23
C PHE A 30 -50.44 2.98 18.60
N GLU A 31 -50.08 1.75 18.98
CA GLU A 31 -50.34 1.22 20.32
C GLU A 31 -49.72 2.11 21.41
N LEU A 32 -48.49 2.61 21.21
CA LEU A 32 -47.84 3.53 22.14
C LEU A 32 -48.54 4.89 22.20
N VAL A 33 -48.97 5.42 21.05
CA VAL A 33 -49.74 6.66 20.98
C VAL A 33 -51.09 6.51 21.70
N ALA A 34 -51.78 5.40 21.49
CA ALA A 34 -53.05 5.11 22.16
C ALA A 34 -52.85 5.01 23.68
N LYS A 35 -51.83 4.28 24.14
CA LYS A 35 -51.45 4.20 25.57
C LYS A 35 -51.23 5.60 26.17
N PHE A 36 -50.54 6.47 25.44
CA PHE A 36 -50.34 7.86 25.86
C PHE A 36 -51.68 8.61 26.01
N CYS A 37 -52.60 8.47 25.04
CA CYS A 37 -53.93 9.09 25.12
C CYS A 37 -54.76 8.59 26.32
N TYR A 38 -54.57 7.34 26.75
CA TYR A 38 -55.18 6.78 27.96
C TYR A 38 -54.43 7.14 29.26
N GLY A 39 -53.44 8.03 29.22
CA GLY A 39 -52.68 8.49 30.39
C GLY A 39 -51.63 7.49 30.90
N VAL A 40 -51.28 6.48 30.10
CA VAL A 40 -50.18 5.56 30.45
C VAL A 40 -48.85 6.28 30.26
N LYS A 41 -48.00 6.23 31.29
CA LYS A 41 -46.65 6.79 31.22
C LYS A 41 -45.83 6.10 30.13
N LEU A 42 -45.33 6.90 29.18
CA LEU A 42 -44.54 6.42 28.06
C LEU A 42 -43.04 6.59 28.35
N GLU A 43 -42.26 5.53 28.16
CA GLU A 43 -40.80 5.61 28.23
C GLU A 43 -40.24 5.98 26.86
N LEU A 44 -39.69 7.19 26.74
CA LEU A 44 -39.04 7.67 25.52
C LEU A 44 -37.60 7.14 25.45
N THR A 45 -37.23 6.59 24.29
CA THR A 45 -35.90 6.07 23.99
C THR A 45 -35.47 6.50 22.60
N ALA A 46 -34.17 6.44 22.30
CA ALA A 46 -33.67 6.71 20.95
C ALA A 46 -34.25 5.78 19.87
N SER A 47 -34.74 4.60 20.28
CA SER A 47 -35.33 3.60 19.39
C SER A 47 -36.80 3.85 19.04
N ASN A 48 -37.56 4.58 19.87
CA ASN A 48 -39.00 4.79 19.65
C ASN A 48 -39.38 6.24 19.34
N VAL A 49 -38.56 7.22 19.77
CA VAL A 49 -38.94 8.63 19.73
C VAL A 49 -39.17 9.16 18.31
N VAL A 50 -38.43 8.66 17.31
CA VAL A 50 -38.61 9.09 15.91
C VAL A 50 -39.99 8.69 15.39
N TYR A 51 -40.39 7.43 15.61
CA TYR A 51 -41.73 6.98 15.21
C TYR A 51 -42.82 7.74 15.96
N LEU A 52 -42.65 7.93 17.27
CA LEU A 52 -43.62 8.66 18.09
C LEU A 52 -43.74 10.11 17.63
N ARG A 53 -42.63 10.79 17.34
CA ARG A 53 -42.63 12.17 16.84
C ARG A 53 -43.33 12.28 15.49
N CYS A 54 -43.10 11.33 14.57
CA CYS A 54 -43.74 11.30 13.25
C CYS A 54 -45.24 10.96 13.35
N ALA A 55 -45.60 9.97 14.18
CA ALA A 55 -47.00 9.59 14.38
C ALA A 55 -47.79 10.67 15.12
N ALA A 56 -47.18 11.34 16.09
CA ALA A 56 -47.79 12.46 16.81
C ALA A 56 -48.05 13.65 15.88
N GLU A 57 -47.13 13.93 14.93
CA GLU A 57 -47.37 14.93 13.88
C GLU A 57 -48.55 14.53 13.00
N HIS A 58 -48.55 13.28 12.51
CA HIS A 58 -49.61 12.77 11.65
C HIS A 58 -51.00 12.80 12.30
N LEU A 59 -51.05 12.62 13.62
CA LEU A 59 -52.29 12.65 14.41
C LEU A 59 -52.59 14.03 15.01
N GLU A 60 -51.81 15.05 14.66
CA GLU A 60 -51.96 16.43 15.12
C GLU A 60 -52.03 16.56 16.65
N MET A 61 -51.17 15.83 17.36
CA MET A 61 -51.12 15.78 18.82
C MET A 61 -50.39 17.01 19.40
N THR A 62 -50.99 18.18 19.21
CA THR A 62 -50.46 19.50 19.58
C THR A 62 -50.90 19.94 20.98
N GLU A 63 -50.22 20.95 21.52
CA GLU A 63 -50.57 21.54 22.83
C GLU A 63 -51.97 22.19 22.85
N GLU A 64 -52.63 22.37 21.70
CA GLU A 64 -53.99 22.92 21.61
C GLU A 64 -55.02 22.03 22.33
N TYR A 65 -54.75 20.73 22.42
CA TYR A 65 -55.65 19.74 23.01
C TYR A 65 -55.27 19.35 24.45
N GLY A 66 -54.15 19.86 24.99
CA GLY A 66 -53.71 19.58 26.36
C GLY A 66 -52.21 19.85 26.56
N GLU A 67 -51.85 20.28 27.78
CA GLU A 67 -50.47 20.57 28.14
C GLU A 67 -49.60 19.30 28.17
N GLY A 68 -48.40 19.38 27.60
CA GLY A 68 -47.45 18.27 27.55
C GLY A 68 -47.90 17.19 26.58
N ASN A 69 -48.41 17.57 25.42
CA ASN A 69 -48.82 16.62 24.38
C ASN A 69 -47.60 15.94 23.74
N LEU A 70 -47.85 14.86 23.01
CA LEU A 70 -46.81 13.94 22.55
C LEU A 70 -45.80 14.60 21.61
N ILE A 71 -46.21 15.58 20.78
CA ILE A 71 -45.28 16.36 19.96
C ILE A 71 -44.26 17.10 20.84
N SER A 72 -44.72 17.84 21.86
CA SER A 72 -43.85 18.58 22.77
C SER A 72 -42.92 17.66 23.55
N GLN A 73 -43.44 16.57 24.13
CA GLN A 73 -42.62 15.62 24.90
C GLN A 73 -41.53 14.97 24.04
N THR A 74 -41.87 14.52 22.83
CA THR A 74 -40.90 13.91 21.91
C THR A 74 -39.87 14.92 21.41
N GLU A 75 -40.28 16.16 21.14
CA GLU A 75 -39.39 17.24 20.71
C GLU A 75 -38.39 17.65 21.80
N VAL A 76 -38.85 17.74 23.05
CA VAL A 76 -37.99 17.99 24.22
C VAL A 76 -36.98 16.86 24.38
N PHE A 77 -37.42 15.61 24.30
CA PHE A 77 -36.54 14.45 24.42
C PHE A 77 -35.49 14.39 23.29
N LEU A 78 -35.89 14.67 22.04
CA LEU A 78 -34.98 14.74 20.91
C LEU A 78 -33.88 15.79 21.16
N ASN A 79 -34.25 16.99 21.59
CA ASN A 79 -33.29 18.09 21.81
C ASN A 79 -32.39 17.90 23.04
N GLN A 80 -32.95 17.41 24.13
CA GLN A 80 -32.26 17.38 25.43
C GLN A 80 -31.50 16.08 25.68
N VAL A 81 -31.93 14.97 25.08
CA VAL A 81 -31.33 13.65 25.30
C VAL A 81 -30.66 13.15 24.02
N VAL A 82 -31.44 12.95 22.96
CA VAL A 82 -30.96 12.27 21.73
C VAL A 82 -29.83 13.05 21.06
N LEU A 83 -30.04 14.34 20.77
CA LEU A 83 -29.06 15.18 20.10
C LEU A 83 -27.85 15.53 20.99
N ARG A 84 -27.88 15.20 22.29
CA ARG A 84 -26.74 15.38 23.21
C ARG A 84 -25.83 14.16 23.29
N SER A 85 -26.33 12.98 22.94
CA SER A 85 -25.62 11.70 23.01
C SER A 85 -25.24 11.20 21.61
N TRP A 86 -24.00 10.73 21.45
CA TRP A 86 -23.54 10.13 20.19
C TRP A 86 -24.34 8.86 19.85
N LYS A 87 -24.42 7.93 20.80
CA LYS A 87 -25.11 6.64 20.65
C LYS A 87 -26.59 6.85 20.32
N ASP A 88 -27.24 7.78 21.01
CA ASP A 88 -28.67 8.03 20.80
C ASP A 88 -28.94 8.77 19.49
N SER A 89 -28.11 9.75 19.12
CA SER A 89 -28.21 10.42 17.81
C SER A 89 -28.04 9.42 16.65
N LEU A 90 -27.10 8.48 16.77
CA LEU A 90 -26.89 7.44 15.79
C LEU A 90 -28.08 6.48 15.72
N LYS A 91 -28.58 6.04 16.88
CA LYS A 91 -29.72 5.13 16.93
C LYS A 91 -31.00 5.76 16.37
N ALA A 92 -31.25 7.03 16.69
CA ALA A 92 -32.36 7.79 16.11
C ALA A 92 -32.20 8.00 14.60
N LEU A 93 -30.98 8.20 14.12
CA LEU A 93 -30.72 8.32 12.68
C LEU A 93 -31.04 7.00 11.94
N GLN A 94 -30.70 5.84 12.54
CA GLN A 94 -31.05 4.54 11.98
C GLN A 94 -32.57 4.31 11.93
N THR A 95 -33.32 4.72 12.96
CA THR A 95 -34.79 4.55 12.97
C THR A 95 -35.51 5.46 11.98
N CYS A 96 -34.86 6.53 11.51
CA CYS A 96 -35.41 7.35 10.43
C CYS A 96 -35.54 6.58 9.11
N GLU A 97 -34.80 5.48 8.89
CA GLU A 97 -34.87 4.71 7.64
C GLU A 97 -36.25 4.09 7.38
N ASP A 98 -36.98 3.77 8.45
CA ASP A 98 -38.32 3.17 8.38
C ASP A 98 -39.44 4.19 8.14
N VAL A 99 -39.17 5.48 8.38
CA VAL A 99 -40.13 6.60 8.28
C VAL A 99 -39.52 7.80 7.55
N LEU A 100 -38.73 7.53 6.51
CA LEU A 100 -37.92 8.54 5.81
C LEU A 100 -38.68 9.80 5.39
N PRO A 101 -39.86 9.74 4.74
CA PRO A 101 -40.57 10.94 4.29
C PRO A 101 -40.90 11.87 5.45
N GLN A 102 -41.53 11.33 6.50
CA GLN A 102 -41.96 12.11 7.67
C GLN A 102 -40.76 12.61 8.48
N ALA A 103 -39.71 11.80 8.61
CA ALA A 103 -38.50 12.19 9.33
C ALA A 103 -37.70 13.28 8.61
N GLU A 104 -37.77 13.35 7.28
CA GLU A 104 -37.15 14.43 6.48
C GLU A 104 -37.94 15.74 6.60
N ASP A 105 -39.28 15.67 6.50
CA ASP A 105 -40.18 16.83 6.66
C ASP A 105 -40.04 17.46 8.06
N LEU A 106 -39.90 16.63 9.10
CA LEU A 106 -39.66 17.05 10.48
C LEU A 106 -38.20 17.41 10.77
N HIS A 107 -37.33 17.33 9.76
CA HIS A 107 -35.90 17.64 9.83
C HIS A 107 -35.12 16.84 10.90
N ILE A 108 -35.63 15.68 11.31
CA ILE A 108 -34.99 14.82 12.34
C ILE A 108 -33.67 14.29 11.80
N ILE A 109 -33.66 13.81 10.54
CA ILE A 109 -32.47 13.27 9.87
C ILE A 109 -31.35 14.30 9.85
N ARG A 110 -31.66 15.53 9.39
CA ARG A 110 -30.70 16.64 9.34
C ARG A 110 -30.14 16.94 10.73
N ARG A 111 -30.99 17.05 11.75
CA ARG A 111 -30.57 17.37 13.12
C ARG A 111 -29.68 16.28 13.72
N CYS A 112 -30.01 15.01 13.51
CA CYS A 112 -29.18 13.88 13.94
C CYS A 112 -27.82 13.89 13.24
N ILE A 113 -27.77 14.11 11.92
CA ILE A 113 -26.52 14.21 11.16
C ILE A 113 -25.67 15.39 11.65
N GLU A 114 -26.27 16.57 11.83
CA GLU A 114 -25.55 17.75 12.34
C GLU A 114 -25.00 17.50 13.75
N SER A 115 -25.79 16.86 14.63
CA SER A 115 -25.37 16.46 15.98
C SER A 115 -24.16 15.51 15.95
N LEU A 116 -24.20 14.47 15.12
CA LEU A 116 -23.09 13.52 14.95
C LEU A 116 -21.86 14.22 14.38
N ALA A 117 -22.03 15.03 13.34
CA ALA A 117 -20.94 15.74 12.70
C ALA A 117 -20.25 16.71 13.68
N VAL A 118 -21.00 17.45 14.51
CA VAL A 118 -20.43 18.29 15.59
C VAL A 118 -19.55 17.46 16.50
N LYS A 119 -20.06 16.33 17.00
CA LYS A 119 -19.34 15.48 17.95
C LYS A 119 -18.08 14.86 17.34
N ALA A 120 -18.16 14.39 16.10
CA ALA A 120 -17.02 13.81 15.40
C ALA A 120 -15.94 14.83 15.02
N CYS A 121 -16.33 16.09 14.76
CA CYS A 121 -15.39 17.17 14.43
C CYS A 121 -14.78 17.82 15.68
N THR A 122 -15.29 17.55 16.88
CA THR A 122 -14.76 18.09 18.13
C THR A 122 -13.63 17.20 18.65
N ASP A 123 -12.48 17.77 19.03
CA ASP A 123 -11.37 16.98 19.58
C ASP A 123 -11.84 16.26 20.87
N PRO A 124 -11.81 14.91 20.90
CA PRO A 124 -12.19 14.14 22.09
C PRO A 124 -11.39 14.53 23.33
N ASN A 125 -10.16 15.04 23.15
CA ASN A 125 -9.26 15.42 24.24
C ASN A 125 -9.59 16.79 24.87
N LEU A 126 -10.39 17.63 24.20
CA LEU A 126 -10.68 18.99 24.67
C LEU A 126 -11.92 19.07 25.58
N PHE A 127 -12.79 18.05 25.58
CA PHE A 127 -14.10 18.17 26.23
C PHE A 127 -14.47 17.09 27.26
N GLY A 128 -13.56 16.20 27.64
CA GLY A 128 -13.81 15.27 28.76
C GLY A 128 -15.06 14.41 28.58
N TRP A 129 -15.49 14.15 27.34
CA TRP A 129 -16.63 13.30 27.05
C TRP A 129 -16.34 11.89 27.57
N PRO A 130 -17.26 11.27 28.34
CA PRO A 130 -17.05 9.93 28.87
C PRO A 130 -17.24 8.92 27.74
N MET A 131 -16.21 8.75 26.89
CA MET A 131 -16.24 7.79 25.80
C MET A 131 -15.32 6.61 26.13
N MET A 132 -15.78 5.76 27.05
CA MET A 132 -15.36 4.37 27.16
C MET A 132 -16.52 3.51 27.66
N GLU A 133 -17.28 2.95 26.72
CA GLU A 133 -18.10 1.76 26.93
C GLU A 133 -17.98 0.87 25.69
N HIS A 134 -16.76 0.52 25.31
CA HIS A 134 -16.52 -0.65 24.47
C HIS A 134 -15.84 -1.68 25.37
N GLY A 135 -16.58 -2.75 25.66
CA GLY A 135 -16.21 -3.82 26.59
C GLY A 135 -15.02 -4.65 26.11
N GLY A 136 -13.82 -4.08 26.17
CA GLY A 136 -12.59 -4.85 26.33
C GLY A 136 -12.37 -5.15 27.82
N PRO A 137 -11.78 -6.29 28.20
CA PRO A 137 -11.53 -6.59 29.60
C PRO A 137 -10.65 -5.50 30.21
N MET A 138 -11.17 -4.82 31.23
CA MET A 138 -10.39 -3.94 32.10
C MET A 138 -9.26 -4.75 32.72
N GLN A 139 -8.08 -4.68 32.12
CA GLN A 139 -6.84 -5.01 32.81
C GLN A 139 -6.05 -3.73 32.99
N SER A 140 -6.20 -3.14 34.18
CA SER A 140 -5.19 -2.23 34.71
C SER A 140 -4.07 -3.07 35.33
N PRO A 141 -2.86 -2.53 35.33
CA PRO A 141 -2.39 -1.99 36.61
C PRO A 141 -1.85 -0.57 36.41
N GLY A 142 -2.68 0.44 36.70
CA GLY A 142 -2.18 1.82 36.84
C GLY A 142 -3.11 2.99 36.50
N GLY A 143 -4.35 3.02 37.01
CA GLY A 143 -5.03 4.28 37.35
C GLY A 143 -6.02 4.87 36.33
N SER A 144 -7.22 5.21 36.83
CA SER A 144 -8.14 6.18 36.24
C SER A 144 -7.42 7.54 36.02
N VAL A 145 -7.77 8.25 34.92
CA VAL A 145 -7.24 9.59 34.59
C VAL A 145 -7.52 10.60 35.72
N LEU A 146 -8.56 10.37 36.52
CA LEU A 146 -8.90 11.16 37.70
C LEU A 146 -9.10 10.24 38.90
N TRP A 147 -8.38 10.52 39.99
CA TRP A 147 -8.74 10.04 41.33
C TRP A 147 -9.08 11.25 42.18
N ASN A 148 -10.33 11.34 42.68
CA ASN A 148 -10.80 12.45 43.52
C ASN A 148 -10.50 13.86 42.96
N GLY A 149 -10.67 14.06 41.65
CA GLY A 149 -10.47 15.38 41.01
C GLY A 149 -9.00 15.81 40.82
N ILE A 150 -8.04 14.93 41.07
CA ILE A 150 -6.61 15.18 40.85
C ILE A 150 -6.12 14.33 39.69
N SER A 151 -5.55 14.99 38.66
CA SER A 151 -5.00 14.34 37.47
C SER A 151 -3.83 13.43 37.83
N THR A 152 -3.90 12.15 37.48
CA THR A 152 -2.87 11.14 37.83
C THR A 152 -1.65 11.16 36.89
N GLY A 153 -1.54 12.14 35.98
CA GLY A 153 -0.47 12.22 34.99
C GLY A 153 -0.54 11.13 33.90
N ALA A 154 -1.53 10.23 33.97
CA ALA A 154 -1.84 9.28 32.91
C ALA A 154 -2.36 10.04 31.69
N ARG A 155 -1.56 10.14 30.63
CA ARG A 155 -2.03 10.66 29.35
C ARG A 155 -3.00 9.64 28.74
N PRO A 156 -4.21 10.05 28.29
CA PRO A 156 -5.00 9.21 27.42
C PRO A 156 -4.10 8.80 26.25
N ARG A 157 -3.96 7.50 26.05
CA ARG A 157 -3.34 6.97 24.82
C ARG A 157 -4.13 7.60 23.67
N ASN A 158 -3.47 8.44 22.85
CA ASN A 158 -4.06 9.23 21.77
C ASN A 158 -5.35 8.58 21.27
N SER A 159 -6.50 9.24 21.47
CA SER A 159 -7.76 8.79 20.91
C SER A 159 -7.52 8.53 19.43
N SER A 160 -7.57 7.26 19.05
CA SER A 160 -7.31 6.87 17.68
C SER A 160 -8.39 7.54 16.82
N LEU A 161 -7.99 8.05 15.65
CA LEU A 161 -8.88 8.77 14.72
C LEU A 161 -10.10 7.93 14.29
N ASP A 162 -10.10 6.63 14.61
CA ASP A 162 -11.07 5.60 14.22
C ASP A 162 -12.17 5.32 15.25
N TRP A 163 -12.22 6.04 16.39
CA TRP A 163 -13.16 5.73 17.49
C TRP A 163 -14.64 5.65 17.07
N TRP A 164 -15.03 6.37 16.01
CA TRP A 164 -16.40 6.44 15.50
C TRP A 164 -16.65 5.62 14.24
N TYR A 165 -15.61 5.00 13.65
CA TYR A 165 -15.73 4.37 12.33
C TYR A 165 -16.69 3.17 12.35
N GLU A 166 -16.61 2.35 13.40
CA GLU A 166 -17.48 1.18 13.55
C GLU A 166 -18.95 1.59 13.67
N ASP A 167 -19.22 2.60 14.50
CA ASP A 167 -20.55 3.13 14.74
C ASP A 167 -21.21 3.63 13.45
N VAL A 168 -20.56 4.54 12.72
CA VAL A 168 -21.15 5.07 11.47
C VAL A 168 -21.21 4.05 10.35
N SER A 169 -20.40 2.99 10.41
CA SER A 169 -20.44 1.92 9.41
C SER A 169 -21.73 1.11 9.44
N THR A 170 -22.54 1.27 10.48
CA THR A 170 -23.87 0.66 10.59
C THR A 170 -24.94 1.40 9.79
N LEU A 171 -24.67 2.63 9.35
CA LEU A 171 -25.61 3.43 8.56
C LEU A 171 -25.71 2.90 7.12
N SER A 172 -26.90 3.02 6.51
CA SER A 172 -27.06 2.82 5.07
C SER A 172 -26.21 3.81 4.28
N LEU A 173 -25.87 3.45 3.03
CA LEU A 173 -25.04 4.27 2.14
C LEU A 173 -25.59 5.71 1.97
N PRO A 174 -26.90 5.96 1.78
CA PRO A 174 -27.43 7.31 1.67
C PRO A 174 -27.21 8.17 2.92
N LEU A 175 -27.44 7.62 4.11
CA LEU A 175 -27.25 8.36 5.37
C LEU A 175 -25.77 8.57 5.69
N TYR A 176 -24.95 7.54 5.45
CA TYR A 176 -23.50 7.63 5.60
C TYR A 176 -22.91 8.71 4.69
N LYS A 177 -23.30 8.76 3.41
CA LYS A 177 -22.91 9.81 2.48
C LYS A 177 -23.25 11.21 3.01
N ARG A 178 -24.51 11.42 3.41
CA ARG A 178 -24.96 12.73 3.94
C ARG A 178 -24.15 13.13 5.18
N LEU A 179 -23.85 12.18 6.06
CA LEU A 179 -23.02 12.42 7.23
C LEU A 179 -21.60 12.85 6.85
N ILE A 180 -20.94 12.14 5.94
CA ILE A 180 -19.60 12.49 5.47
C ILE A 180 -19.59 13.89 4.84
N SER A 181 -20.55 14.22 3.97
CA SER A 181 -20.62 15.56 3.35
C SER A 181 -20.79 16.69 4.38
N VAL A 182 -21.58 16.48 5.44
CA VAL A 182 -21.73 17.48 6.52
C VAL A 182 -20.44 17.58 7.34
N MET A 183 -19.75 16.47 7.61
CA MET A 183 -18.47 16.48 8.32
C MET A 183 -17.39 17.21 7.51
N GLU A 184 -17.33 17.02 6.20
CA GLU A 184 -16.44 17.75 5.30
C GLU A 184 -16.71 19.26 5.32
N SER A 185 -17.99 19.66 5.27
CA SER A 185 -18.37 21.08 5.36
C SER A 185 -17.97 21.74 6.69
N ARG A 186 -17.76 20.94 7.74
CA ARG A 186 -17.31 21.37 9.07
C ARG A 186 -15.79 21.32 9.25
N GLY A 187 -15.05 20.93 8.22
CA GLY A 187 -13.59 20.96 8.23
C GLY A 187 -12.94 19.79 8.95
N ILE A 188 -13.59 18.62 9.01
CA ILE A 188 -12.91 17.40 9.47
C ILE A 188 -11.68 17.12 8.57
N LYS A 189 -10.61 16.57 9.16
CA LYS A 189 -9.41 16.22 8.41
C LYS A 189 -9.73 15.16 7.36
N GLN A 190 -9.24 15.35 6.14
CA GLN A 190 -9.45 14.42 5.02
C GLN A 190 -8.92 13.01 5.34
N GLU A 191 -7.80 12.89 6.07
CA GLU A 191 -7.25 11.61 6.52
C GLU A 191 -8.27 10.81 7.36
N THR A 192 -9.06 11.48 8.18
CA THR A 192 -10.10 10.86 9.01
C THR A 192 -11.29 10.41 8.16
N VAL A 193 -11.68 11.22 7.17
CA VAL A 193 -12.72 10.84 6.20
C VAL A 193 -12.28 9.60 5.42
N VAL A 194 -11.07 9.62 4.86
CA VAL A 194 -10.53 8.48 4.12
C VAL A 194 -10.40 7.24 5.01
N GLY A 195 -10.02 7.40 6.28
CA GLY A 195 -10.01 6.31 7.25
C GLY A 195 -11.40 5.69 7.45
N SER A 196 -12.43 6.52 7.64
CA SER A 196 -13.82 6.08 7.76
C SER A 196 -14.32 5.41 6.48
N LEU A 197 -14.06 6.00 5.31
CA LEU A 197 -14.41 5.43 4.00
C LEU A 197 -13.75 4.06 3.81
N THR A 198 -12.47 3.93 4.20
CA THR A 198 -11.74 2.66 4.16
C THR A 198 -12.41 1.61 5.03
N PHE A 199 -12.84 1.99 6.23
CA PHE A 199 -13.52 1.08 7.16
C PHE A 199 -14.88 0.65 6.61
N TYR A 200 -15.67 1.61 6.11
CA TYR A 200 -16.96 1.36 5.47
C TYR A 200 -16.82 0.43 4.26
N ALA A 201 -15.88 0.73 3.37
CA ALA A 201 -15.58 -0.07 2.19
C ALA A 201 -15.21 -1.52 2.58
N LYS A 202 -14.32 -1.70 3.57
CA LYS A 202 -13.93 -3.05 4.03
C LYS A 202 -15.09 -3.84 4.64
N ARG A 203 -16.07 -3.17 5.25
CA ARG A 203 -17.25 -3.83 5.83
C ARG A 203 -18.18 -4.39 4.74
N TYR A 204 -18.42 -3.62 3.68
CA TYR A 204 -19.42 -3.94 2.67
C TYR A 204 -18.86 -4.51 1.36
N LEU A 205 -17.53 -4.48 1.16
CA LEU A 205 -16.85 -5.02 -0.02
C LEU A 205 -15.95 -6.23 0.36
N PRO A 206 -16.42 -7.48 0.19
CA PRO A 206 -15.69 -8.69 0.59
C PRO A 206 -14.29 -8.84 -0.03
N GLY A 207 -14.06 -8.21 -1.19
CA GLY A 207 -12.78 -8.24 -1.93
C GLY A 207 -11.64 -7.44 -1.31
N LEU A 208 -11.92 -6.52 -0.37
CA LEU A 208 -10.90 -5.66 0.26
C LEU A 208 -10.18 -6.34 1.44
N ASN A 209 -10.84 -7.28 2.12
CA ASN A 209 -10.27 -7.97 3.31
C ASN A 209 -9.47 -9.23 2.96
N ARG A 210 -9.65 -9.79 1.76
CA ARG A 210 -9.14 -11.13 1.39
C ARG A 210 -7.61 -11.27 1.37
N ARG A 211 -6.82 -10.19 1.39
CA ARG A 211 -5.34 -10.26 1.36
C ARG A 211 -4.64 -10.28 2.72
N GLN A 212 -5.33 -10.15 3.85
CA GLN A 212 -4.69 -10.29 5.18
C GLN A 212 -4.64 -11.73 5.72
N SER A 213 -5.21 -12.72 5.02
CA SER A 213 -5.46 -14.07 5.58
C SER A 213 -4.45 -15.16 5.20
N VAL A 214 -3.27 -14.85 4.66
CA VAL A 214 -2.24 -15.89 4.38
C VAL A 214 -1.10 -15.89 5.41
N SER A 215 -1.08 -14.95 6.36
CA SER A 215 -0.06 -14.94 7.40
C SER A 215 -0.64 -14.55 8.76
N LYS A 216 -0.48 -15.48 9.71
CA LYS A 216 -0.80 -15.44 11.15
C LYS A 216 -2.20 -15.91 11.52
N SER A 217 -2.23 -17.14 12.01
CA SER A 217 -3.15 -17.65 13.01
C SER A 217 -3.27 -16.65 14.17
N SER A 218 -4.29 -15.80 14.14
CA SER A 218 -4.81 -15.16 15.33
C SER A 218 -6.29 -14.95 15.13
N SER A 219 -7.07 -15.63 15.98
CA SER A 219 -8.50 -15.47 16.09
C SER A 219 -8.86 -14.00 16.28
N ARG A 220 -9.32 -13.34 15.23
CA ARG A 220 -10.23 -12.20 15.34
C ARG A 220 -11.40 -12.50 14.42
N LEU A 221 -12.54 -12.71 15.07
CA LEU A 221 -13.83 -12.92 14.45
C LEU A 221 -13.98 -11.91 13.31
N ALA A 222 -14.26 -12.40 12.11
CA ALA A 222 -14.84 -11.55 11.08
C ALA A 222 -16.04 -10.83 11.72
N PRO A 223 -16.23 -9.52 11.53
CA PRO A 223 -17.47 -8.89 11.94
C PRO A 223 -18.56 -9.61 11.16
N VAL A 224 -19.39 -10.37 11.87
CA VAL A 224 -20.62 -10.92 11.32
C VAL A 224 -21.45 -9.70 10.95
N ALA A 225 -21.43 -9.31 9.68
CA ALA A 225 -22.43 -8.42 9.15
C ALA A 225 -23.78 -9.11 9.39
N SER A 226 -24.54 -8.64 10.38
CA SER A 226 -25.95 -8.98 10.53
C SER A 226 -26.67 -8.32 9.37
N GLY A 227 -26.73 -9.01 8.23
CA GLY A 227 -27.34 -8.56 6.99
C GLY A 227 -27.05 -9.55 5.87
N THR A 228 -27.99 -9.71 4.95
CA THR A 228 -27.73 -10.37 3.67
C THR A 228 -26.53 -9.69 2.99
N PRO A 229 -25.60 -10.44 2.36
CA PRO A 229 -24.51 -9.83 1.61
C PRO A 229 -25.10 -8.87 0.57
N PRO A 230 -24.56 -7.64 0.43
CA PRO A 230 -25.08 -6.66 -0.52
C PRO A 230 -25.05 -7.24 -1.94
N SER A 231 -26.06 -6.93 -2.75
CA SER A 231 -26.11 -7.39 -4.14
C SER A 231 -24.93 -6.84 -4.94
N GLU A 232 -24.61 -7.44 -6.09
CA GLU A 232 -23.53 -6.93 -6.96
C GLU A 232 -23.79 -5.49 -7.41
N GLU A 233 -25.04 -5.10 -7.65
CA GLU A 233 -25.39 -3.72 -8.01
C GLU A 233 -25.21 -2.77 -6.82
N ASP A 234 -25.55 -3.18 -5.59
CA ASP A 234 -25.32 -2.37 -4.39
C ASP A 234 -23.82 -2.17 -4.13
N GLN A 235 -23.01 -3.22 -4.34
CA GLN A 235 -21.56 -3.14 -4.22
C GLN A 235 -20.96 -2.21 -5.28
N LYS A 236 -21.50 -2.23 -6.50
CA LYS A 236 -21.08 -1.35 -7.60
C LYS A 236 -21.39 0.11 -7.28
N LEU A 237 -22.63 0.41 -6.86
CA LEU A 237 -23.04 1.74 -6.42
C LEU A 237 -22.18 2.24 -5.27
N LEU A 238 -21.85 1.36 -4.31
CA LEU A 238 -20.98 1.68 -3.20
C LEU A 238 -19.56 2.08 -3.65
N VAL A 239 -18.94 1.32 -4.56
CA VAL A 239 -17.59 1.64 -5.06
C VAL A 239 -17.57 2.97 -5.80
N GLU A 240 -18.59 3.24 -6.63
CA GLU A 240 -18.71 4.51 -7.33
C GLU A 240 -18.90 5.69 -6.38
N GLU A 241 -19.70 5.50 -5.32
CA GLU A 241 -19.91 6.55 -4.34
C GLU A 241 -18.67 6.80 -3.48
N ILE A 242 -17.93 5.75 -3.09
CA ILE A 242 -16.64 5.89 -2.43
C ILE A 242 -15.66 6.67 -3.32
N ASP A 243 -15.60 6.41 -4.62
CA ASP A 243 -14.74 7.19 -5.53
C ASP A 243 -15.10 8.68 -5.54
N ARG A 244 -16.40 9.02 -5.51
CA ARG A 244 -16.87 10.42 -5.45
C ARG A 244 -16.48 11.10 -4.14
N LEU A 245 -16.49 10.37 -3.02
CA LEU A 245 -16.13 10.89 -1.70
C LEU A 245 -14.61 10.93 -1.46
N LEU A 246 -13.81 10.19 -2.24
CA LEU A 246 -12.35 10.18 -2.08
C LEU A 246 -11.69 11.45 -2.65
N PRO A 247 -10.77 12.10 -1.91
CA PRO A 247 -10.07 13.29 -2.38
C PRO A 247 -9.09 12.98 -3.51
N MET A 248 -8.95 13.92 -4.46
CA MET A 248 -7.96 13.85 -5.55
C MET A 248 -6.63 14.46 -5.09
N GLN A 249 -6.00 13.81 -4.10
CA GLN A 249 -4.74 14.25 -3.50
C GLN A 249 -3.77 13.07 -3.29
N LYS A 250 -2.48 13.30 -3.58
CA LYS A 250 -1.41 12.32 -3.33
C LYS A 250 -1.34 11.99 -1.84
N GLY A 251 -1.26 10.70 -1.49
CA GLY A 251 -1.08 10.23 -0.12
C GLY A 251 -2.33 10.25 0.76
N ALA A 252 -3.48 10.70 0.26
CA ALA A 252 -4.71 10.74 1.06
C ALA A 252 -5.25 9.34 1.37
N ALA A 253 -5.17 8.41 0.41
CA ALA A 253 -5.59 7.02 0.54
C ALA A 253 -4.41 6.07 0.29
N SER A 254 -4.35 4.95 1.02
CA SER A 254 -3.28 3.96 0.79
C SER A 254 -3.36 3.34 -0.60
N THR A 255 -2.21 3.06 -1.22
CA THR A 255 -2.12 2.36 -2.52
C THR A 255 -2.91 1.04 -2.51
N LYS A 256 -2.77 0.26 -1.45
CA LYS A 256 -3.50 -1.01 -1.26
C LYS A 256 -5.02 -0.86 -1.32
N LEU A 257 -5.56 0.22 -0.74
CA LEU A 257 -7.00 0.50 -0.83
C LEU A 257 -7.39 0.83 -2.26
N LEU A 258 -6.65 1.72 -2.93
CA LEU A 258 -6.99 2.16 -4.29
C LEU A 258 -6.93 1.00 -5.29
N PHE A 259 -5.87 0.18 -5.27
CA PHE A 259 -5.79 -1.02 -6.10
C PHE A 259 -6.89 -2.04 -5.73
N GLY A 260 -7.23 -2.16 -4.45
CA GLY A 260 -8.35 -2.97 -3.99
C GLY A 260 -9.69 -2.51 -4.58
N LEU A 261 -9.97 -1.20 -4.52
CA LEU A 261 -11.17 -0.57 -5.09
C LEU A 261 -11.19 -0.70 -6.61
N LEU A 262 -10.08 -0.44 -7.30
CA LEU A 262 -9.97 -0.56 -8.75
C LEU A 262 -10.27 -1.99 -9.20
N ARG A 263 -9.68 -2.99 -8.52
CA ARG A 263 -9.95 -4.40 -8.82
C ARG A 263 -11.44 -4.73 -8.66
N ILE A 264 -12.07 -4.25 -7.61
CA ILE A 264 -13.51 -4.48 -7.37
C ILE A 264 -14.35 -3.74 -8.40
N ALA A 265 -14.03 -2.50 -8.73
CA ALA A 265 -14.68 -1.71 -9.77
C ALA A 265 -14.65 -2.43 -11.12
N MET A 266 -13.53 -3.06 -11.48
CA MET A 266 -13.39 -3.85 -12.70
C MET A 266 -14.23 -5.13 -12.67
N ILE A 267 -14.23 -5.86 -11.54
CA ILE A 267 -15.04 -7.09 -11.38
C ILE A 267 -16.53 -6.76 -11.51
N LEU A 268 -16.98 -5.69 -10.84
CA LEU A 268 -18.38 -5.26 -10.81
C LEU A 268 -18.79 -4.43 -12.04
N ARG A 269 -17.88 -4.19 -12.99
CA ARG A 269 -18.12 -3.36 -14.18
C ARG A 269 -18.71 -2.00 -13.83
N ALA A 270 -18.08 -1.31 -12.88
CA ALA A 270 -18.41 0.07 -12.51
C ALA A 270 -18.22 1.03 -13.69
N SER A 271 -18.76 2.24 -13.57
CA SER A 271 -18.65 3.29 -14.57
C SER A 271 -17.20 3.59 -14.97
N GLN A 272 -17.00 3.92 -16.25
CA GLN A 272 -15.69 4.26 -16.77
C GLN A 272 -15.06 5.46 -16.05
N SER A 273 -15.88 6.42 -15.60
CA SER A 273 -15.44 7.54 -14.76
C SER A 273 -14.84 7.08 -13.43
N CYS A 274 -15.46 6.11 -12.76
CA CYS A 274 -14.96 5.57 -11.50
C CYS A 274 -13.60 4.89 -11.70
N ILE A 275 -13.49 4.05 -12.73
CA ILE A 275 -12.24 3.36 -13.08
C ILE A 275 -11.13 4.38 -13.37
N SER A 276 -11.40 5.36 -14.23
CA SER A 276 -10.41 6.39 -14.61
C SER A 276 -10.01 7.30 -13.44
N ASN A 277 -10.93 7.61 -12.52
CA ASN A 277 -10.59 8.37 -11.31
C ASN A 277 -9.68 7.57 -10.38
N LEU A 278 -9.97 6.27 -10.18
CA LEU A 278 -9.13 5.38 -9.39
C LEU A 278 -7.74 5.21 -10.02
N GLU A 279 -7.66 5.01 -11.34
CA GLU A 279 -6.39 4.95 -12.09
C GLU A 279 -5.57 6.22 -11.90
N ARG A 280 -6.21 7.40 -11.99
CA ARG A 280 -5.56 8.69 -11.75
C ARG A 280 -5.01 8.79 -10.32
N ARG A 281 -5.81 8.45 -9.30
CA ARG A 281 -5.39 8.48 -7.89
C ARG A 281 -4.21 7.54 -7.63
N ILE A 282 -4.20 6.36 -8.25
CA ILE A 282 -3.07 5.43 -8.18
C ILE A 282 -1.84 6.04 -8.87
N GLY A 283 -2.02 6.60 -10.07
CA GLY A 283 -0.96 7.28 -10.81
C GLY A 283 -0.30 8.40 -10.01
N MET A 284 -1.04 9.12 -9.16
CA MET A 284 -0.46 10.16 -8.29
C MET A 284 0.55 9.63 -7.25
N GLN A 285 0.55 8.34 -6.95
CA GLN A 285 1.38 7.73 -5.90
C GLN A 285 1.91 6.36 -6.28
N LEU A 286 2.16 6.15 -7.58
CA LEU A 286 2.67 4.90 -8.11
C LEU A 286 4.05 4.53 -7.53
N ASP A 287 4.83 5.54 -7.12
CA ASP A 287 6.11 5.39 -6.42
C ASP A 287 6.01 4.62 -5.08
N GLN A 288 4.80 4.55 -4.50
CA GLN A 288 4.51 3.86 -3.24
C GLN A 288 3.87 2.48 -3.45
N ALA A 289 3.65 2.06 -4.71
CA ALA A 289 3.03 0.79 -5.03
C ALA A 289 4.04 -0.36 -4.99
N THR A 290 3.53 -1.57 -4.74
CA THR A 290 4.32 -2.79 -4.82
C THR A 290 4.02 -3.55 -6.11
N LEU A 291 4.92 -4.44 -6.51
CA LEU A 291 4.70 -5.28 -7.69
C LEU A 291 3.40 -6.09 -7.59
N GLU A 292 3.07 -6.60 -6.40
CA GLU A 292 1.82 -7.35 -6.14
C GLU A 292 0.54 -6.53 -6.33
N ASP A 293 0.63 -5.21 -6.23
CA ASP A 293 -0.49 -4.31 -6.44
C ASP A 293 -0.78 -4.14 -7.95
N LEU A 294 0.25 -4.13 -8.80
CA LEU A 294 0.14 -4.01 -10.26
C LEU A 294 -0.35 -5.29 -10.94
N LEU A 295 -0.20 -6.45 -10.30
CA LEU A 295 -0.64 -7.75 -10.80
C LEU A 295 -2.17 -7.91 -10.71
N MET A 296 -2.89 -7.09 -11.48
CA MET A 296 -4.34 -7.11 -11.61
C MET A 296 -4.76 -8.11 -12.69
N PRO A 297 -5.53 -9.16 -12.36
CA PRO A 297 -6.03 -10.11 -13.34
C PRO A 297 -6.91 -9.42 -14.38
N ASN A 298 -6.89 -9.95 -15.60
CA ASN A 298 -7.90 -9.59 -16.58
C ASN A 298 -9.20 -10.36 -16.29
N PHE A 299 -10.35 -9.69 -16.38
CA PHE A 299 -11.68 -10.26 -16.08
C PHE A 299 -12.55 -10.38 -17.34
N SER A 300 -11.95 -10.25 -18.52
CA SER A 300 -12.60 -10.49 -19.79
C SER A 300 -12.77 -11.99 -20.07
N TYR A 301 -13.83 -12.35 -20.80
CA TYR A 301 -14.14 -13.73 -21.18
C TYR A 301 -13.42 -14.17 -22.48
N SER A 302 -12.63 -13.28 -23.07
CA SER A 302 -11.82 -13.50 -24.27
C SER A 302 -10.45 -14.11 -23.89
N MET A 303 -9.80 -14.76 -24.87
CA MET A 303 -8.39 -15.20 -24.77
C MET A 303 -7.45 -13.99 -24.75
N GLU A 304 -7.52 -13.21 -23.67
CA GLU A 304 -6.67 -12.06 -23.41
C GLU A 304 -5.53 -12.42 -22.47
N THR A 305 -4.64 -11.46 -22.24
CA THR A 305 -3.53 -11.59 -21.29
C THR A 305 -4.05 -11.89 -19.88
N LEU A 306 -3.29 -12.66 -19.10
CA LEU A 306 -3.61 -13.01 -17.71
C LEU A 306 -3.75 -11.77 -16.83
N TYR A 307 -2.94 -10.75 -17.09
CA TYR A 307 -2.94 -9.47 -16.39
C TYR A 307 -3.42 -8.34 -17.29
N ASN A 308 -4.02 -7.31 -16.69
CA ASN A 308 -4.49 -6.13 -17.40
C ASN A 308 -3.35 -5.11 -17.60
N VAL A 309 -2.56 -5.32 -18.66
CA VAL A 309 -1.42 -4.47 -19.03
C VAL A 309 -1.87 -3.05 -19.41
N GLU A 310 -3.03 -2.90 -20.05
CA GLU A 310 -3.58 -1.60 -20.45
C GLU A 310 -3.89 -0.71 -19.25
N CYS A 311 -4.40 -1.30 -18.17
CA CYS A 311 -4.67 -0.59 -16.93
C CYS A 311 -3.38 -0.04 -16.30
N VAL A 312 -2.33 -0.87 -16.22
CA VAL A 312 -1.02 -0.44 -15.73
C VAL A 312 -0.41 0.65 -16.62
N HIS A 313 -0.59 0.55 -17.94
CA HIS A 313 -0.16 1.57 -18.89
C HIS A 313 -0.85 2.93 -18.60
N ARG A 314 -2.18 2.97 -18.46
CA ARG A 314 -2.91 4.22 -18.12
C ARG A 314 -2.50 4.80 -16.76
N ILE A 315 -2.28 3.95 -15.76
CA ILE A 315 -1.79 4.37 -14.44
C ILE A 315 -0.41 5.02 -14.57
N LEU A 316 0.49 4.44 -15.36
CA LEU A 316 1.82 4.99 -15.64
C LEU A 316 1.73 6.34 -16.36
N GLU A 317 0.87 6.48 -17.37
CA GLU A 317 0.63 7.77 -18.06
C GLU A 317 0.19 8.86 -17.08
N HIS A 318 -0.71 8.54 -16.13
CA HIS A 318 -1.12 9.48 -15.09
C HIS A 318 0.04 9.88 -14.16
N PHE A 319 0.90 8.94 -13.79
CA PHE A 319 2.10 9.25 -13.00
C PHE A 319 3.02 10.22 -13.75
N LEU A 320 3.33 9.93 -15.02
CA LEU A 320 4.24 10.73 -15.84
C LEU A 320 3.68 12.11 -16.17
N ALA A 321 2.37 12.24 -16.38
CA ALA A 321 1.72 13.54 -16.58
C ALA A 321 1.82 14.43 -15.33
N MET A 322 1.72 13.84 -14.14
CA MET A 322 1.82 14.57 -12.88
C MET A 322 3.26 14.99 -12.54
N ASP A 323 4.24 14.13 -12.82
CA ASP A 323 5.66 14.41 -12.60
C ASP A 323 6.13 15.59 -13.46
N GLN A 324 5.67 15.66 -14.72
CA GLN A 324 5.91 16.79 -15.62
C GLN A 324 5.27 18.10 -15.11
N ALA A 325 4.07 18.04 -14.54
CA ALA A 325 3.35 19.21 -14.04
C ALA A 325 3.93 19.79 -12.73
N THR A 326 4.59 18.95 -11.92
CA THR A 326 5.14 19.35 -10.60
C THR A 326 6.57 19.90 -10.71
N GLY A 327 7.05 20.20 -11.92
CA GLY A 327 8.37 20.77 -12.15
C GLY A 327 9.49 19.74 -12.14
N GLY A 328 9.23 18.52 -12.64
CA GLY A 328 10.26 17.53 -12.96
C GLY A 328 11.24 18.07 -13.99
N ALA A 329 12.19 18.89 -13.54
CA ALA A 329 13.34 19.28 -14.33
C ALA A 329 14.08 17.99 -14.70
N SER A 330 14.29 17.79 -15.99
CA SER A 330 15.28 16.84 -16.48
C SER A 330 16.58 17.05 -15.68
N PRO A 331 17.13 16.03 -15.00
CA PRO A 331 18.34 16.21 -14.18
C PRO A 331 19.61 16.47 -15.01
N CYS A 332 19.49 16.72 -16.32
CA CYS A 332 20.60 17.02 -17.20
C CYS A 332 20.99 18.51 -17.18
N SER A 333 21.31 19.06 -16.00
CA SER A 333 22.18 20.24 -15.85
C SER A 333 22.52 20.56 -14.37
N ILE A 334 23.02 19.59 -13.60
CA ILE A 334 23.68 19.90 -12.33
C ILE A 334 25.16 19.58 -12.49
N ASP A 335 25.93 20.66 -12.47
CA ASP A 335 27.37 20.76 -12.42
C ASP A 335 28.00 19.75 -11.42
N ASP A 336 29.07 19.10 -11.86
CA ASP A 336 29.85 18.12 -11.10
C ASP A 336 30.38 18.73 -9.80
N GLY A 337 29.71 18.50 -8.67
CA GLY A 337 30.16 19.14 -7.44
C GLY A 337 29.43 18.83 -6.14
N GLN A 338 28.87 17.64 -5.91
CA GLN A 338 28.48 17.24 -4.55
C GLN A 338 28.33 15.71 -4.41
N LEU A 339 29.42 15.06 -4.03
CA LEU A 339 29.44 13.69 -3.54
C LEU A 339 29.04 13.64 -2.06
N MET A 340 28.42 12.52 -1.67
CA MET A 340 28.17 12.00 -0.32
C MET A 340 26.81 12.33 0.35
N GLY A 341 25.74 11.77 -0.22
CA GLY A 341 24.50 11.42 0.47
C GLY A 341 23.85 10.24 -0.27
N SER A 342 23.25 9.28 0.43
CA SER A 342 22.58 8.11 -0.19
C SER A 342 21.74 8.51 -1.41
N PRO A 343 21.75 7.75 -2.53
CA PRO A 343 20.94 8.08 -3.69
C PRO A 343 19.48 7.89 -3.27
N CYS A 344 18.84 8.98 -2.86
CA CYS A 344 17.39 9.04 -2.77
C CYS A 344 16.90 8.83 -4.20
N LEU A 345 16.52 7.59 -4.51
CA LEU A 345 15.96 7.25 -5.81
C LEU A 345 14.79 8.20 -6.03
N THR A 346 14.84 8.98 -7.10
CA THR A 346 13.73 9.86 -7.46
C THR A 346 12.47 9.00 -7.63
N PRO A 347 11.27 9.50 -7.29
CA PRO A 347 10.02 8.75 -7.45
C PRO A 347 9.88 8.08 -8.83
N ILE A 348 10.29 8.78 -9.90
CA ILE A 348 10.30 8.25 -11.26
C ILE A 348 11.24 7.04 -11.43
N THR A 349 12.38 7.00 -10.75
CA THR A 349 13.29 5.85 -10.76
C THR A 349 12.68 4.65 -10.03
N MET A 350 11.95 4.88 -8.93
CA MET A 350 11.23 3.81 -8.23
C MET A 350 10.13 3.22 -9.13
N VAL A 351 9.39 4.08 -9.83
CA VAL A 351 8.37 3.66 -10.80
C VAL A 351 9.00 2.91 -11.98
N ALA A 352 10.12 3.37 -12.54
CA ALA A 352 10.81 2.66 -13.63
C ALA A 352 11.18 1.23 -13.22
N LYS A 353 11.78 1.05 -12.04
CA LYS A 353 12.09 -0.28 -11.48
C LYS A 353 10.85 -1.14 -11.27
N LEU A 354 9.75 -0.54 -10.83
CA LEU A 354 8.48 -1.22 -10.62
C LEU A 354 7.89 -1.70 -11.96
N ILE A 355 7.92 -0.87 -13.01
CA ILE A 355 7.45 -1.20 -14.35
C ILE A 355 8.34 -2.27 -15.00
N ASP A 356 9.66 -2.19 -14.89
CA ASP A 356 10.57 -3.23 -15.37
C ASP A 356 10.33 -4.57 -14.64
N GLY A 357 10.07 -4.50 -13.33
CA GLY A 357 9.63 -5.65 -12.52
C GLY A 357 8.33 -6.25 -13.03
N TYR A 358 7.33 -5.42 -13.31
CA TYR A 358 6.04 -5.82 -13.85
C TYR A 358 6.16 -6.44 -15.25
N LEU A 359 6.94 -5.81 -16.15
CA LEU A 359 7.23 -6.33 -17.49
C LEU A 359 7.83 -7.73 -17.43
N ALA A 360 8.76 -7.97 -16.49
CA ALA A 360 9.35 -9.30 -16.30
C ALA A 360 8.33 -10.34 -15.80
N GLU A 361 7.35 -9.96 -14.99
CA GLU A 361 6.29 -10.86 -14.51
C GLU A 361 5.24 -11.18 -15.58
N VAL A 362 4.92 -10.23 -16.47
CA VAL A 362 3.96 -10.46 -17.56
C VAL A 362 4.59 -11.04 -18.82
N ALA A 363 5.91 -10.91 -18.98
CA ALA A 363 6.66 -11.40 -20.13
C ALA A 363 6.48 -12.90 -20.47
N PRO A 364 6.25 -13.81 -19.51
CA PRO A 364 5.97 -15.22 -19.82
C PRO A 364 4.62 -15.49 -20.46
N ASP A 365 3.70 -14.52 -20.45
CA ASP A 365 2.35 -14.70 -20.99
C ASP A 365 2.39 -14.72 -22.52
N VAL A 366 2.08 -15.88 -23.11
CA VAL A 366 2.04 -16.13 -24.56
C VAL A 366 1.02 -15.23 -25.29
N ASN A 367 -0.01 -14.75 -24.59
CA ASN A 367 -1.02 -13.86 -25.16
C ASN A 367 -0.56 -12.39 -25.17
N LEU A 368 0.58 -12.06 -24.55
CA LEU A 368 1.13 -10.70 -24.52
C LEU A 368 1.79 -10.38 -25.85
N LYS A 369 1.09 -9.65 -26.71
CA LYS A 369 1.59 -9.23 -28.02
C LYS A 369 2.74 -8.21 -27.90
N LEU A 370 3.71 -8.31 -28.81
CA LEU A 370 4.90 -7.46 -28.87
C LEU A 370 4.60 -5.95 -28.80
N PRO A 371 3.62 -5.40 -29.54
CA PRO A 371 3.34 -3.96 -29.49
C PRO A 371 2.91 -3.47 -28.10
N LYS A 372 2.20 -4.31 -27.33
CA LYS A 372 1.77 -3.95 -25.96
C LYS A 372 2.96 -3.93 -25.01
N PHE A 373 3.83 -4.93 -25.10
CA PHE A 373 5.07 -4.99 -24.33
C PHE A 373 5.95 -3.76 -24.62
N GLN A 374 6.18 -3.48 -25.92
CA GLN A 374 6.99 -2.35 -26.36
C GLN A 374 6.41 -1.01 -25.93
N SER A 375 5.09 -0.82 -26.09
CA SER A 375 4.41 0.42 -25.69
C SER A 375 4.61 0.71 -24.20
N LEU A 376 4.42 -0.28 -23.33
CA LEU A 376 4.62 -0.09 -21.89
C LEU A 376 6.09 0.14 -21.52
N ALA A 377 7.02 -0.59 -22.13
CA ALA A 377 8.45 -0.41 -21.89
C ALA A 377 8.95 0.97 -22.34
N ALA A 378 8.50 1.44 -23.51
CA ALA A 378 8.87 2.73 -24.08
C ALA A 378 8.20 3.94 -23.40
N ALA A 379 7.08 3.73 -22.69
CA ALA A 379 6.40 4.80 -21.96
C ALA A 379 7.26 5.38 -20.81
N VAL A 380 8.18 4.59 -20.24
CA VAL A 380 9.10 5.06 -19.20
C VAL A 380 10.28 5.81 -19.83
N PRO A 381 10.56 7.07 -19.47
CA PRO A 381 11.66 7.86 -20.04
C PRO A 381 13.05 7.27 -19.75
N ASP A 382 13.99 7.45 -20.69
CA ASP A 382 15.35 6.89 -20.58
C ASP A 382 16.14 7.36 -19.34
N PHE A 383 15.92 8.60 -18.89
CA PHE A 383 16.60 9.15 -17.70
C PHE A 383 16.06 8.54 -16.40
N ALA A 384 14.88 7.94 -16.42
CA ALA A 384 14.29 7.27 -15.25
C ALA A 384 14.96 5.92 -14.95
N ARG A 385 15.73 5.37 -15.89
CA ARG A 385 16.51 4.14 -15.74
C ARG A 385 17.99 4.48 -15.61
N PRO A 386 18.55 4.49 -14.38
CA PRO A 386 19.99 4.55 -14.19
C PRO A 386 20.70 3.29 -14.70
N LEU A 387 20.04 2.14 -14.58
CA LEU A 387 20.49 0.85 -15.08
C LEU A 387 19.35 0.16 -15.82
N ASP A 388 19.68 -0.50 -16.93
CA ASP A 388 18.70 -1.20 -17.77
C ASP A 388 18.61 -2.71 -17.47
N ASP A 389 19.27 -3.18 -16.41
CA ASP A 389 19.27 -4.60 -16.00
C ASP A 389 17.85 -5.17 -15.84
N GLY A 390 16.94 -4.38 -15.27
CA GLY A 390 15.55 -4.76 -15.08
C GLY A 390 14.82 -4.95 -16.41
N LEU A 391 14.98 -3.99 -17.32
CA LEU A 391 14.42 -4.03 -18.67
C LEU A 391 15.03 -5.17 -19.49
N TYR A 392 16.35 -5.38 -19.43
CA TYR A 392 17.02 -6.50 -20.08
C TYR A 392 16.47 -7.84 -19.59
N ARG A 393 16.31 -8.01 -18.28
CA ARG A 393 15.70 -9.22 -17.70
C ARG A 393 14.30 -9.46 -18.26
N ALA A 394 13.47 -8.41 -18.36
CA ALA A 394 12.14 -8.52 -18.93
C ALA A 394 12.17 -8.93 -20.42
N ILE A 395 13.07 -8.32 -21.21
CA ILE A 395 13.27 -8.65 -22.63
C ILE A 395 13.73 -10.10 -22.79
N ASP A 396 14.71 -10.57 -22.02
CA ASP A 396 15.18 -11.96 -22.10
C ASP A 396 14.06 -12.97 -21.79
N ILE A 397 13.28 -12.71 -20.72
CA ILE A 397 12.12 -13.55 -20.37
C ILE A 397 11.08 -13.55 -21.50
N TYR A 398 10.83 -12.39 -22.12
CA TYR A 398 9.89 -12.26 -23.22
C TYR A 398 10.36 -13.06 -24.44
N LEU A 399 11.62 -12.87 -24.87
CA LEU A 399 12.23 -13.61 -25.97
C LEU A 399 12.23 -15.12 -25.73
N LYS A 400 12.48 -15.55 -24.49
CA LYS A 400 12.43 -16.97 -24.09
C LYS A 400 11.03 -17.57 -24.24
N SER A 401 10.00 -16.78 -23.92
CA SER A 401 8.60 -17.24 -23.91
C SER A 401 7.90 -17.05 -25.26
N HIS A 402 8.50 -16.26 -26.17
CA HIS A 402 7.99 -15.92 -27.49
C HIS A 402 8.96 -16.32 -28.63
N PRO A 403 9.28 -17.63 -28.81
CA PRO A 403 10.25 -18.08 -29.80
C PRO A 403 9.85 -17.81 -31.26
N TRP A 404 8.57 -17.55 -31.53
CA TRP A 404 8.05 -17.26 -32.88
C TRP A 404 8.33 -15.84 -33.37
N LEU A 405 8.92 -14.98 -32.56
CA LEU A 405 9.33 -13.63 -32.98
C LEU A 405 10.38 -13.72 -34.08
N THR A 406 10.18 -12.93 -35.13
CA THR A 406 11.10 -12.75 -36.25
C THR A 406 12.38 -12.01 -35.81
N ASP A 407 13.48 -12.17 -36.53
CA ASP A 407 14.74 -11.49 -36.20
C ASP A 407 14.58 -9.96 -36.17
N SER A 408 13.75 -9.39 -37.05
CA SER A 408 13.45 -7.95 -37.06
C SER A 408 12.71 -7.49 -35.80
N GLU A 409 11.76 -8.29 -35.32
CA GLU A 409 11.03 -8.01 -34.08
C GLU A 409 11.94 -8.12 -32.85
N ARG A 410 12.86 -9.10 -32.84
CA ARG A 410 13.87 -9.24 -31.78
C ARG A 410 14.80 -8.02 -31.75
N GLU A 411 15.26 -7.57 -32.91
CA GLU A 411 16.05 -6.34 -33.02
C GLU A 411 15.28 -5.11 -32.54
N GLN A 412 14.01 -4.96 -32.92
CA GLN A 412 13.16 -3.86 -32.46
C GLN A 412 13.00 -3.87 -30.94
N LEU A 413 12.77 -5.04 -30.35
CA LEU A 413 12.63 -5.20 -28.90
C LEU A 413 13.92 -4.84 -28.16
N CYS A 414 15.07 -5.34 -28.64
CA CYS A 414 16.37 -5.05 -28.03
C CYS A 414 16.81 -3.58 -28.17
N ARG A 415 16.23 -2.81 -29.10
CA ARG A 415 16.49 -1.36 -29.20
C ARG A 415 15.93 -0.54 -28.03
N LEU A 416 15.04 -1.12 -27.22
CA LEU A 416 14.48 -0.43 -26.05
C LEU A 416 15.45 -0.32 -24.88
N MET A 417 16.50 -1.16 -24.84
CA MET A 417 17.53 -1.10 -23.80
C MET A 417 18.80 -0.41 -24.33
N ASP A 418 19.41 0.40 -23.47
CA ASP A 418 20.73 0.98 -23.67
C ASP A 418 21.79 0.05 -23.09
N CYS A 419 22.54 -0.62 -23.96
CA CYS A 419 23.61 -1.53 -23.55
C CYS A 419 24.72 -0.85 -22.73
N GLN A 420 24.82 0.49 -22.74
CA GLN A 420 25.78 1.24 -21.91
C GLN A 420 25.38 1.27 -20.43
N LYS A 421 24.08 1.17 -20.16
CA LYS A 421 23.48 1.20 -18.82
C LYS A 421 23.33 -0.19 -18.21
N LEU A 422 23.86 -1.23 -18.86
CA LEU A 422 23.90 -2.57 -18.29
C LEU A 422 25.05 -2.68 -17.29
N SER A 423 24.77 -3.34 -16.17
CA SER A 423 25.81 -3.73 -15.23
C SER A 423 26.72 -4.81 -15.83
N LEU A 424 27.91 -4.99 -15.24
CA LEU A 424 28.85 -6.03 -15.66
C LEU A 424 28.20 -7.43 -15.63
N GLU A 425 27.38 -7.72 -14.62
CA GLU A 425 26.66 -8.98 -14.50
C GLU A 425 25.62 -9.14 -15.62
N ALA A 426 24.87 -8.09 -15.94
CA ALA A 426 23.93 -8.12 -17.05
C ALA A 426 24.62 -8.26 -18.42
N CYS A 427 25.74 -7.57 -18.63
CA CYS A 427 26.57 -7.66 -19.82
C CYS A 427 27.09 -9.08 -20.05
N THR A 428 27.67 -9.72 -19.01
CA THR A 428 28.18 -11.09 -19.13
C THR A 428 27.06 -12.09 -19.45
N HIS A 429 25.87 -11.93 -18.85
CA HIS A 429 24.71 -12.75 -19.20
C HIS A 429 24.25 -12.50 -20.64
N ALA A 430 24.16 -11.24 -21.07
CA ALA A 430 23.77 -10.87 -22.44
C ALA A 430 24.77 -11.35 -23.50
N ALA A 431 26.07 -11.33 -23.22
CA ALA A 431 27.11 -11.84 -24.10
C ALA A 431 26.97 -13.35 -24.38
N GLN A 432 26.40 -14.11 -23.44
CA GLN A 432 26.18 -15.56 -23.54
C GLN A 432 24.77 -15.92 -24.02
N ASN A 433 23.90 -14.93 -24.25
CA ASN A 433 22.50 -15.15 -24.57
C ASN A 433 22.29 -15.38 -26.07
N GLU A 434 22.10 -16.64 -26.46
CA GLU A 434 21.86 -17.04 -27.86
C GLU A 434 20.55 -16.50 -28.46
N ARG A 435 19.63 -15.98 -27.64
CA ARG A 435 18.35 -15.41 -28.12
C ARG A 435 18.49 -13.98 -28.63
N LEU A 436 19.56 -13.29 -28.28
CA LEU A 436 19.79 -11.91 -28.68
C LEU A 436 20.33 -11.85 -30.12
N PRO A 437 19.93 -10.84 -30.92
CA PRO A 437 20.54 -10.61 -32.21
C PRO A 437 22.05 -10.38 -32.10
N LEU A 438 22.84 -10.92 -33.02
CA LEU A 438 24.31 -10.81 -33.02
C LEU A 438 24.81 -9.36 -32.90
N ARG A 439 24.09 -8.41 -33.52
CA ARG A 439 24.40 -6.98 -33.43
C ARG A 439 24.39 -6.46 -31.99
N VAL A 440 23.42 -6.91 -31.19
CA VAL A 440 23.26 -6.51 -29.78
C VAL A 440 24.37 -7.15 -28.93
N VAL A 441 24.66 -8.44 -29.17
CA VAL A 441 25.75 -9.15 -28.48
C VAL A 441 27.09 -8.44 -28.69
N VAL A 442 27.39 -8.02 -29.92
CA VAL A 442 28.62 -7.26 -30.23
C VAL A 442 28.66 -5.92 -29.50
N GLN A 443 27.52 -5.20 -29.42
CA GLN A 443 27.43 -3.94 -28.68
C GLN A 443 27.68 -4.14 -27.17
N VAL A 444 27.07 -5.16 -26.57
CA VAL A 444 27.28 -5.52 -25.17
C VAL A 444 28.75 -5.82 -24.90
N LEU A 445 29.39 -6.67 -25.72
CA LEU A 445 30.81 -7.00 -25.58
C LEU A 445 31.72 -5.77 -25.71
N PHE A 446 31.38 -4.85 -26.62
CA PHE A 446 32.12 -3.59 -26.77
C PHE A 446 32.05 -2.73 -25.50
N PHE A 447 30.86 -2.55 -24.93
CA PHE A 447 30.69 -1.76 -23.70
C PHE A 447 31.25 -2.45 -22.47
N GLU A 448 31.17 -3.78 -22.37
CA GLU A 448 31.84 -4.55 -21.33
C GLU A 448 33.36 -4.32 -21.36
N GLN A 449 33.98 -4.39 -22.55
CA GLN A 449 35.41 -4.08 -22.71
C GLN A 449 35.73 -2.63 -22.35
N LEU A 450 34.87 -1.67 -22.70
CA LEU A 450 35.06 -0.27 -22.38
C LEU A 450 34.98 -0.03 -20.87
N GLN A 451 33.96 -0.57 -20.19
CA GLN A 451 33.80 -0.49 -18.73
C GLN A 451 35.01 -1.09 -18.01
N LEU A 452 35.47 -2.28 -18.41
CA LEU A 452 36.66 -2.92 -17.85
C LEU A 452 37.91 -2.05 -18.03
N ARG A 453 38.13 -1.49 -19.23
CA ARG A 453 39.26 -0.58 -19.48
C ARG A 453 39.19 0.69 -18.63
N THR A 454 38.02 1.29 -18.49
CA THR A 454 37.83 2.49 -17.67
C THR A 454 38.04 2.19 -16.19
N SER A 455 37.55 1.06 -15.68
CA SER A 455 37.81 0.62 -14.30
C SER A 455 39.30 0.36 -14.06
N ILE A 456 39.98 -0.29 -15.00
CA ILE A 456 41.43 -0.52 -14.93
C ILE A 456 42.20 0.80 -14.94
N ALA A 457 41.87 1.72 -15.87
CA ALA A 457 42.50 3.04 -15.95
C ALA A 457 42.23 3.91 -14.71
N GLY A 458 41.03 3.83 -14.13
CA GLY A 458 40.68 4.47 -12.87
C GLY A 458 41.52 3.96 -11.70
N CYS A 459 41.76 2.64 -11.63
CA CYS A 459 42.70 2.06 -10.65
C CYS A 459 44.15 2.59 -10.84
N PHE A 460 44.60 2.78 -12.08
CA PHE A 460 45.92 3.34 -12.37
C PHE A 460 46.03 4.83 -12.00
N LEU A 461 45.03 5.66 -12.29
CA LEU A 461 45.02 7.09 -11.93
C LEU A 461 44.93 7.33 -10.41
N VAL A 462 44.28 6.44 -9.66
CA VAL A 462 44.32 6.45 -8.18
C VAL A 462 45.71 6.03 -7.66
N SER A 463 46.43 5.18 -8.40
CA SER A 463 47.79 4.76 -8.03
C SER A 463 48.86 5.80 -8.39
N ASP A 464 48.70 6.54 -9.50
CA ASP A 464 49.65 7.57 -9.94
C ASP A 464 49.64 8.84 -9.07
N ASN A 465 48.60 9.06 -8.25
CA ASN A 465 48.62 10.09 -7.21
C ASN A 465 49.45 9.69 -5.97
N LEU A 466 49.99 8.46 -5.94
CA LEU A 466 50.86 7.95 -4.88
C LEU A 466 52.35 7.99 -5.25
N ASP A 467 52.70 8.11 -6.54
CA ASP A 467 54.09 8.08 -7.03
C ASP A 467 54.44 9.31 -7.87
N GLY A 468 54.73 10.43 -7.18
CA GLY A 468 55.16 11.67 -7.80
C GLY A 468 56.51 12.17 -7.29
N SER A 469 57.62 11.52 -7.65
CA SER A 469 58.96 12.09 -7.54
C SER A 469 59.74 11.98 -8.87
N ARG A 470 60.13 13.17 -9.41
CA ARG A 470 61.15 13.48 -10.45
C ARG A 470 60.72 13.29 -11.92
N GLN A 471 60.92 14.21 -12.89
CA GLN A 471 61.54 15.55 -12.93
C GLN A 471 61.28 16.21 -14.33
N LEU A 472 61.12 17.54 -14.35
CA LEU A 472 61.49 18.55 -15.38
C LEU A 472 60.40 19.41 -16.05
N ARG A 473 60.55 20.71 -15.74
CA ARG A 473 60.21 21.97 -16.42
C ARG A 473 58.86 22.69 -16.14
N SER A 474 59.03 23.72 -15.30
CA SER A 474 58.64 25.13 -15.49
C SER A 474 57.43 25.64 -14.71
N GLY A 475 57.71 26.38 -13.63
CA GLY A 475 57.03 27.66 -13.39
C GLY A 475 56.05 27.73 -12.21
N PHE A 476 56.52 28.42 -11.17
CA PHE A 476 55.76 29.33 -10.29
C PHE A 476 55.11 28.80 -9.00
N VAL A 477 55.31 29.64 -7.97
CA VAL A 477 55.11 29.50 -6.52
C VAL A 477 53.64 29.55 -6.10
N GLY A 478 53.26 28.80 -5.06
CA GLY A 478 52.01 29.00 -4.33
C GLY A 478 51.81 28.05 -3.14
N SER A 479 52.07 28.55 -1.94
CA SER A 479 51.99 27.91 -0.61
C SER A 479 50.71 27.10 -0.31
N THR A 480 50.84 25.87 0.23
CA THR A 480 49.87 25.28 1.20
C THR A 480 50.54 24.19 2.03
N GLU A 481 51.34 24.59 3.02
CA GLU A 481 51.91 23.72 4.04
C GLU A 481 50.81 23.35 5.07
N GLY A 482 50.11 22.22 4.89
CA GLY A 482 49.10 21.77 5.87
C GLY A 482 48.24 20.56 5.49
N GLY A 483 48.07 20.26 4.19
CA GLY A 483 47.22 19.14 3.75
C GLY A 483 47.85 17.76 3.94
N TRP A 484 49.16 17.65 3.72
CA TRP A 484 49.89 16.37 3.68
C TRP A 484 49.91 15.65 5.03
N ALA A 485 50.15 16.38 6.12
CA ALA A 485 50.16 15.80 7.46
C ALA A 485 48.76 15.33 7.93
N THR A 486 47.69 15.93 7.39
CA THR A 486 46.31 15.58 7.74
C THR A 486 45.87 14.35 6.95
N ALA A 487 46.17 14.27 5.65
CA ALA A 487 45.89 13.10 4.82
C ALA A 487 46.67 11.84 5.27
N VAL A 488 47.92 11.99 5.73
CA VAL A 488 48.69 10.87 6.30
C VAL A 488 48.09 10.39 7.62
N ARG A 489 47.62 11.30 8.49
CA ARG A 489 46.92 10.93 9.73
C ARG A 489 45.60 10.22 9.45
N GLU A 490 44.80 10.71 8.50
CA GLU A 490 43.54 10.09 8.12
C GLU A 490 43.73 8.70 7.50
N ASN A 491 44.75 8.52 6.65
CA ASN A 491 45.10 7.19 6.13
C ASN A 491 45.57 6.23 7.24
N GLN A 492 46.34 6.71 8.22
CA GLN A 492 46.73 5.91 9.37
C GLN A 492 45.52 5.50 10.21
N VAL A 493 44.56 6.42 10.41
CA VAL A 493 43.31 6.16 11.14
C VAL A 493 42.42 5.17 10.39
N LEU A 494 42.30 5.29 9.07
CA LEU A 494 41.58 4.34 8.22
C LEU A 494 42.22 2.96 8.23
N LYS A 495 43.56 2.87 8.20
CA LYS A 495 44.30 1.62 8.31
C LYS A 495 44.04 0.93 9.66
N VAL A 496 44.12 1.67 10.75
CA VAL A 496 43.78 1.16 12.09
C VAL A 496 42.30 0.75 12.17
N GLY A 497 41.39 1.48 11.51
CA GLY A 497 39.99 1.13 11.38
C GLY A 497 39.76 -0.18 10.62
N MET A 498 40.46 -0.39 9.51
CA MET A 498 40.41 -1.61 8.72
C MET A 498 40.99 -2.81 9.47
N ASP A 499 42.09 -2.63 10.21
CA ASP A 499 42.67 -3.69 11.03
C ASP A 499 41.74 -4.06 12.20
N ASN A 500 41.08 -3.08 12.81
CA ASN A 500 40.05 -3.33 13.84
C ASN A 500 38.82 -4.05 13.27
N MET A 501 38.39 -3.69 12.06
CA MET A 501 37.27 -4.36 11.37
C MET A 501 37.64 -5.80 10.99
N ARG A 502 38.88 -6.04 10.54
CA ARG A 502 39.41 -7.38 10.26
C ARG A 502 39.47 -8.24 11.52
N MET A 503 39.89 -7.68 12.65
CA MET A 503 39.88 -8.35 13.95
C MET A 503 38.46 -8.74 14.38
N ARG A 504 37.49 -7.82 14.25
CA ARG A 504 36.08 -8.11 14.55
C ARG A 504 35.47 -9.18 13.65
N VAL A 505 35.80 -9.18 12.36
CA VAL A 505 35.35 -10.23 11.44
C VAL A 505 35.93 -11.59 11.86
N SER A 506 37.20 -11.64 12.24
CA SER A 506 37.83 -12.87 12.73
C SER A 506 37.22 -13.36 14.06
N GLU A 507 36.87 -12.45 14.98
CA GLU A 507 36.13 -12.79 16.21
C GLU A 507 34.73 -13.33 15.88
N LEU A 508 33.98 -12.68 14.99
CA LEU A 508 32.65 -13.13 14.57
C LEU A 508 32.67 -14.48 13.85
N GLU A 509 33.70 -14.73 13.03
CA GLU A 509 33.91 -16.03 12.38
C GLU A 509 34.20 -17.13 13.42
N LYS A 510 34.95 -16.81 14.47
CA LYS A 510 35.21 -17.71 15.60
C LYS A 510 33.95 -17.96 16.41
N GLU A 511 33.14 -16.95 16.68
CA GLU A 511 31.84 -17.09 17.35
C GLU A 511 30.87 -17.92 16.52
N CYS A 512 30.77 -17.69 15.21
CA CYS A 512 29.98 -18.51 14.29
C CYS A 512 30.45 -19.97 14.26
N SER A 513 31.76 -20.19 14.32
CA SER A 513 32.34 -21.55 14.38
C SER A 513 32.03 -22.24 15.72
N THR A 514 32.09 -21.49 16.82
CA THR A 514 31.77 -21.99 18.17
C THR A 514 30.29 -22.33 18.28
N MET A 515 29.42 -21.46 17.78
CA MET A 515 27.97 -21.67 17.73
C MET A 515 27.61 -22.86 16.82
N ARG A 516 28.31 -23.04 15.70
CA ARG A 516 28.14 -24.22 14.83
C ARG A 516 28.53 -25.52 15.54
N GLN A 517 29.62 -25.52 16.31
CA GLN A 517 30.03 -26.67 17.12
C GLN A 517 29.08 -26.94 18.30
N GLU A 518 28.53 -25.90 18.94
CA GLU A 518 27.50 -26.02 19.98
C GLU A 518 26.21 -26.63 19.42
N ILE A 519 25.78 -26.19 18.23
CA ILE A 519 24.62 -26.75 17.53
C ILE A 519 24.85 -28.23 17.15
N GLU A 520 26.06 -28.60 16.71
CA GLU A 520 26.42 -30.00 16.45
C GLU A 520 26.45 -30.84 17.74
N LYS A 521 26.94 -30.29 18.86
CA LYS A 521 26.91 -30.96 20.17
C LYS A 521 25.48 -31.15 20.69
N LEU A 522 24.60 -30.17 20.46
CA LEU A 522 23.16 -30.26 20.80
C LEU A 522 22.39 -31.22 19.89
N GLY A 523 22.92 -31.54 18.70
CA GLY A 523 22.39 -32.57 17.80
C GLY A 523 22.73 -34.02 18.21
N GLY A 524 23.51 -34.20 19.28
CA GLY A 524 24.02 -35.48 19.75
C GLY A 524 23.14 -36.23 20.76
N ARG A 525 21.81 -36.09 20.74
CA ARG A 525 20.89 -37.01 21.44
C ARG A 525 19.45 -36.88 20.93
N GLY A 526 19.00 -37.90 20.19
CA GLY A 526 17.58 -38.14 19.93
C GLY A 526 17.13 -37.80 18.50
N LYS A 527 16.58 -38.82 17.83
CA LYS A 527 16.01 -38.81 16.47
C LYS A 527 15.05 -37.64 16.23
N VAL A 528 15.49 -36.60 15.51
CA VAL A 528 14.63 -35.79 14.62
C VAL A 528 15.43 -35.39 13.38
N ALA A 529 15.73 -36.38 12.54
CA ALA A 529 16.22 -36.15 11.19
C ALA A 529 15.01 -36.17 10.23
N SER A 530 14.26 -35.07 10.14
CA SER A 530 13.35 -34.85 8.99
C SER A 530 12.98 -33.40 8.68
N THR A 531 13.32 -32.39 9.48
CA THR A 531 12.74 -31.04 9.27
C THR A 531 13.73 -29.94 8.87
N TRP A 532 15.05 -30.18 8.80
CA TRP A 532 16.00 -29.13 8.37
C TRP A 532 16.47 -29.25 6.90
N GLY A 533 16.12 -30.34 6.20
CA GLY A 533 16.46 -30.52 4.77
C GLY A 533 15.67 -29.62 3.81
N SER A 534 14.70 -28.83 4.29
CA SER A 534 13.77 -28.08 3.44
C SER A 534 14.05 -26.57 3.35
N VAL A 535 14.91 -25.99 4.20
CA VAL A 535 15.14 -24.53 4.19
C VAL A 535 16.27 -24.13 3.24
N SER A 536 17.21 -25.03 2.97
CA SER A 536 18.35 -24.77 2.05
C SER A 536 18.03 -24.91 0.56
N LYS A 537 16.79 -25.23 0.18
CA LYS A 537 16.33 -25.27 -1.22
C LYS A 537 15.53 -24.02 -1.65
N LYS A 538 15.27 -23.07 -0.73
CA LYS A 538 14.53 -21.83 -1.02
C LYS A 538 15.36 -20.55 -1.04
N PHE A 539 16.66 -20.63 -0.73
CA PHE A 539 17.64 -19.57 -1.03
C PHE A 539 18.79 -20.21 -1.79
N GLY A 540 18.81 -19.99 -3.11
CA GLY A 540 19.74 -20.60 -4.06
C GLY A 540 21.18 -20.08 -3.99
N PHE A 541 21.85 -20.21 -2.85
CA PHE A 541 23.29 -20.02 -2.75
C PHE A 541 24.01 -21.37 -2.72
N LYS A 542 24.38 -21.89 -3.90
CA LYS A 542 25.44 -22.89 -4.01
C LYS A 542 26.78 -22.16 -3.98
N ILE A 543 27.24 -21.78 -2.79
CA ILE A 543 28.66 -21.42 -2.61
C ILE A 543 29.44 -22.73 -2.55
N LYS A 544 30.02 -23.13 -3.70
CA LYS A 544 31.16 -24.04 -3.69
C LYS A 544 32.33 -23.25 -3.11
N SER A 545 32.68 -23.52 -1.85
CA SER A 545 33.95 -23.09 -1.28
C SER A 545 35.07 -23.83 -2.01
N GLN A 546 35.72 -23.15 -2.95
CA GLN A 546 37.05 -23.52 -3.42
C GLN A 546 38.02 -22.66 -2.59
N MET A 547 38.58 -23.26 -1.54
CA MET A 547 39.61 -22.62 -0.73
C MET A 547 40.88 -22.50 -1.57
N CYS A 548 41.25 -21.28 -1.97
CA CYS A 548 42.62 -20.96 -2.32
C CYS A 548 43.43 -20.85 -1.02
N SER A 549 44.13 -21.91 -0.65
CA SER A 549 45.22 -21.83 0.33
C SER A 549 46.40 -21.12 -0.34
N ALA A 550 46.56 -19.83 -0.09
CA ALA A 550 47.83 -19.15 -0.34
C ALA A 550 48.81 -19.63 0.74
N GLN A 551 49.73 -20.49 0.35
CA GLN A 551 50.79 -20.99 1.23
C GLN A 551 51.91 -19.94 1.24
N GLU A 552 52.12 -19.29 2.38
CA GLU A 552 53.24 -18.37 2.59
C GLU A 552 54.57 -19.09 2.40
N GLY A 553 55.45 -18.50 1.58
CA GLY A 553 56.78 -19.01 1.31
C GLY A 553 57.68 -18.94 2.53
N SER A 554 58.28 -20.08 2.89
CA SER A 554 59.39 -20.16 3.85
C SER A 554 60.73 -20.24 3.10
N VAL A 555 61.58 -19.25 3.33
CA VAL A 555 62.99 -19.22 2.93
C VAL A 555 63.81 -20.05 3.93
N SER A 556 64.62 -21.01 3.46
CA SER A 556 65.89 -21.34 4.12
C SER A 556 66.91 -21.98 3.15
N ASN A 557 68.13 -21.44 3.19
CA ASN A 557 69.33 -21.87 2.47
C ASN A 557 69.77 -23.31 2.80
N GLN A 558 70.32 -24.05 1.80
CA GLN A 558 71.77 -24.33 1.66
C GLN A 558 72.06 -25.51 0.70
N ASN A 559 72.90 -25.20 -0.30
CA ASN A 559 74.03 -25.94 -0.88
C ASN A 559 73.98 -27.38 -1.45
N ASN A 560 74.59 -27.43 -2.64
CA ASN A 560 75.44 -28.45 -3.28
C ASN A 560 74.83 -29.68 -3.97
N GLY A 561 75.18 -29.83 -5.26
CA GLY A 561 75.56 -31.12 -5.82
C GLY A 561 74.98 -31.53 -7.18
N SER A 562 75.54 -30.98 -8.26
CA SER A 562 75.85 -31.66 -9.54
C SER A 562 74.82 -32.54 -10.28
N GLY A 563 74.57 -32.19 -11.55
CA GLY A 563 74.80 -33.14 -12.65
C GLY A 563 73.63 -33.51 -13.59
N LYS A 564 73.72 -32.99 -14.83
CA LYS A 564 73.46 -33.64 -16.14
C LYS A 564 72.05 -33.69 -16.78
N ILE A 565 71.96 -32.97 -17.90
CA ILE A 565 71.70 -33.43 -19.30
C ILE A 565 70.27 -33.86 -19.69
N GLU A 566 69.62 -32.98 -20.48
CA GLU A 566 69.15 -33.21 -21.88
C GLU A 566 68.18 -34.37 -22.19
N LYS A 567 66.95 -34.06 -22.67
CA LYS A 567 66.55 -34.24 -24.09
C LYS A 567 65.04 -34.04 -24.35
N VAL A 568 64.82 -33.31 -25.45
CA VAL A 568 63.63 -33.19 -26.27
C VAL A 568 63.17 -34.55 -26.84
N LYS A 569 61.86 -34.79 -26.96
CA LYS A 569 61.32 -35.61 -28.05
C LYS A 569 59.87 -35.31 -28.43
N GLU A 570 59.68 -35.39 -29.74
CA GLU A 570 58.57 -34.95 -30.58
C GLU A 570 57.30 -35.81 -30.51
N ARG A 571 56.23 -35.23 -31.07
CA ARG A 571 54.98 -35.87 -31.51
C ARG A 571 55.22 -37.06 -32.46
N PRO A 572 54.19 -37.89 -32.70
CA PRO A 572 53.61 -37.80 -34.04
C PRO A 572 52.08 -37.92 -34.14
N VAL A 573 51.65 -37.42 -35.29
CA VAL A 573 50.33 -37.32 -35.93
C VAL A 573 49.62 -38.66 -36.12
N LYS A 574 48.27 -38.65 -36.06
CA LYS A 574 47.43 -39.61 -36.78
C LYS A 574 46.28 -38.89 -37.50
N HIS A 575 46.30 -38.97 -38.83
CA HIS A 575 45.17 -38.78 -39.72
C HIS A 575 44.19 -39.96 -39.62
N LYS A 576 42.90 -39.71 -39.79
CA LYS A 576 41.97 -40.69 -40.38
C LYS A 576 40.84 -39.97 -41.14
N LYS A 577 40.77 -40.25 -42.45
CA LYS A 577 39.65 -39.96 -43.36
C LYS A 577 38.78 -41.22 -43.46
N SER A 578 37.48 -40.98 -43.51
CA SER A 578 36.36 -41.73 -44.12
C SER A 578 36.57 -43.17 -44.60
N LEU A 579 35.72 -44.07 -44.12
CA LEU A 579 34.58 -44.62 -44.87
C LEU A 579 33.54 -45.15 -43.89
#